data_AF-A0A2R6S038-F1
#
_entry.id   AF-A0A2R6S038-F1
#
_cell.length_a   1.000
_cell.length_b   1.000
_cell.length_c   1.000
_cell.angle_alpha   90.00
_cell.angle_beta   90.00
_cell.angle_gamma   90.00
#
_symmetry.space_group_name_H-M   'P 1'
#
loop_
_entity.id
_entity.type
_entity.pdbx_description
1 polymer ?
#
loop_
_entity_poly.entity_id
_entity_poly.type
_entity_poly.pdbx_seq_one_letter_code
_entity_poly.pdbx_strand_id
1 'polypeptide(L)'
;MWKRMRLSLRRFSTATRRRVEDEGDWCYSSEWWGNESDGHTVLRSISEKGNGVVSVIAYPSSRPSRVHWPRTHKWLQQRYAEIHPDSDNSGQFKVLGYQWRTLRFNDDTRQSTVKIMSVCMERDPSSLYFMQQARCLAVPYLKSMVSAGLATLASCNYNLERAVLGKNVMKILCIGHGGGSLPLFLASMIQGAVIHIVEIDPVVISASIHAMGFPSGSVMTSSGVRAVSKPDLMNEVLWKGIHERLFLYESDAENFILNTTNLYDIVFIDAYDGEDIFPRKLWDPHSPFLNALGNQVHPEHGTVVVNLHADSDIMSDGSVSSVLYQILPMGKYVSGVCRAYKDVLVNNGSGFAFNVSVPWVCNSSLVVCRSSGISSGSLHRDLVLNTLLSKSLELENILNLPFSCLEYIKRGFALVD
;
A
#
# COMPACT_ATOMS: atom_id res chain seq x y z
N MET A 1 15.63 29.36 50.19
CA MET A 1 14.52 28.63 49.55
C MET A 1 14.65 28.83 48.04
N TRP A 2 14.47 27.77 47.24
CA TRP A 2 14.58 27.68 45.76
C TRP A 2 15.86 26.99 45.24
N LYS A 3 15.76 25.66 45.09
CA LYS A 3 16.64 24.84 44.26
C LYS A 3 16.18 24.93 42.80
N ARG A 4 17.06 25.39 41.91
CA ARG A 4 16.91 25.27 40.45
C ARG A 4 17.09 23.81 40.03
N MET A 5 16.03 23.14 39.57
CA MET A 5 16.17 21.92 38.78
C MET A 5 16.63 22.29 37.37
N ARG A 6 17.86 21.89 37.02
CA ARG A 6 18.33 21.85 35.64
C ARG A 6 17.55 20.76 34.91
N LEU A 7 16.61 21.15 34.06
CA LEU A 7 16.03 20.27 33.05
C LEU A 7 17.11 19.98 32.01
N SER A 8 17.53 18.72 31.97
CA SER A 8 18.32 18.11 30.92
C SER A 8 17.57 18.23 29.59
N LEU A 9 17.92 19.22 28.77
CA LEU A 9 17.63 19.15 27.34
C LEU A 9 18.41 17.97 26.79
N ARG A 10 17.75 16.83 26.63
CA ARG A 10 18.22 15.75 25.77
C ARG A 10 18.36 16.35 24.36
N ARG A 11 19.60 16.61 23.97
CA ARG A 11 19.99 16.85 22.57
C ARG A 11 19.36 15.75 21.72
N PHE A 12 18.49 16.13 20.80
CA PHE A 12 18.08 15.28 19.68
C PHE A 12 19.35 14.88 18.94
N SER A 13 19.80 13.65 19.18
CA SER A 13 20.92 13.08 18.45
C SER A 13 20.44 12.84 17.03
N THR A 14 20.96 13.63 16.08
CA THR A 14 20.89 13.38 14.63
C THR A 14 21.81 12.24 14.23
N ALA A 15 21.89 11.18 15.04
CA ALA A 15 22.48 9.94 14.62
C ALA A 15 21.56 9.38 13.53
N THR A 16 21.89 9.70 12.28
CA THR A 16 21.39 9.04 11.08
C THR A 16 21.66 7.56 11.25
N ARG A 17 20.70 6.87 11.86
CA ARG A 17 20.59 5.41 11.84
C ARG A 17 20.80 5.02 10.38
N ARG A 18 21.66 4.04 10.10
CA ARG A 18 21.83 3.50 8.74
C ARG A 18 20.44 3.03 8.27
N ARG A 19 19.70 3.91 7.59
CA ARG A 19 18.39 3.59 7.03
C ARG A 19 18.64 2.50 5.99
N VAL A 20 17.80 1.48 6.02
CA VAL A 20 17.74 0.51 4.92
C VAL A 20 17.56 1.31 3.64
N GLU A 21 18.33 1.01 2.60
CA GLU A 21 18.21 1.69 1.31
C GLU A 21 16.77 1.52 0.79
N ASP A 22 16.11 2.64 0.52
CA ASP A 22 14.77 2.64 -0.06
C ASP A 22 14.88 2.50 -1.57
N GLU A 23 14.90 1.27 -2.05
CA GLU A 23 14.94 0.99 -3.50
C GLU A 23 13.69 1.50 -4.24
N GLY A 24 12.62 1.82 -3.50
CA GLY A 24 11.39 2.45 -4.02
C GLY A 24 11.37 3.96 -3.80
N ASP A 25 12.49 4.60 -3.49
CA ASP A 25 12.56 6.06 -3.37
C ASP A 25 12.32 6.74 -4.73
N TRP A 26 11.62 7.88 -4.71
CA TRP A 26 11.29 8.63 -5.93
C TRP A 26 12.52 9.03 -6.75
N CYS A 27 13.71 9.11 -6.15
CA CYS A 27 14.94 9.37 -6.92
C CYS A 27 15.25 8.29 -7.98
N TYR A 28 14.68 7.08 -7.85
CA TYR A 28 14.81 6.00 -8.82
C TYR A 28 13.68 5.97 -9.86
N SER A 29 12.78 6.95 -9.86
CA SER A 29 11.55 6.88 -10.66
C SER A 29 11.77 6.86 -12.17
N SER A 30 12.90 7.37 -12.64
CA SER A 30 13.34 7.24 -14.02
C SER A 30 13.54 5.78 -14.45
N GLU A 31 13.89 4.87 -13.54
CA GLU A 31 13.96 3.43 -13.82
C GLU A 31 12.58 2.77 -13.92
N TRP A 32 11.55 3.38 -13.32
CA TRP A 32 10.21 2.78 -13.20
C TRP A 32 9.33 3.12 -14.38
N TRP A 33 9.46 4.35 -14.86
CA TRP A 33 8.69 4.87 -15.99
C TRP A 33 9.50 4.81 -17.29
N GLY A 34 10.83 4.69 -17.19
CA GLY A 34 11.76 4.69 -18.30
C GLY A 34 11.70 5.96 -19.15
N ASN A 35 12.45 5.94 -20.24
CA ASN A 35 12.14 6.70 -21.44
C ASN A 35 11.34 5.77 -22.39
N GLU A 36 10.54 6.30 -23.32
CA GLU A 36 9.66 5.50 -24.21
C GLU A 36 10.40 4.38 -24.98
N SER A 37 11.71 4.51 -25.19
CA SER A 37 12.57 3.54 -25.88
C SER A 37 12.99 2.32 -25.05
N ASP A 38 12.93 2.38 -23.72
CA ASP A 38 13.63 1.44 -22.84
C ASP A 38 12.69 0.37 -22.24
N GLY A 39 11.39 0.53 -22.45
CA GLY A 39 10.35 -0.35 -21.93
C GLY A 39 9.98 -1.48 -22.89
N HIS A 40 9.69 -2.66 -22.35
CA HIS A 40 9.14 -3.77 -23.12
C HIS A 40 7.78 -4.22 -22.57
N THR A 41 6.77 -4.28 -23.42
CA THR A 41 5.46 -4.83 -23.05
C THR A 41 5.59 -6.33 -22.79
N VAL A 42 5.35 -6.74 -21.55
CA VAL A 42 5.40 -8.15 -21.13
C VAL A 42 4.01 -8.77 -20.99
N LEU A 43 2.98 -7.93 -20.93
CA LEU A 43 1.58 -8.34 -20.96
C LEU A 43 0.74 -7.23 -21.57
N ARG A 44 -0.24 -7.60 -22.38
CA ARG A 44 -1.26 -6.70 -22.91
C ARG A 44 -2.55 -7.49 -23.12
N SER A 45 -3.66 -6.99 -22.57
CA SER A 45 -4.97 -7.61 -22.71
C SER A 45 -6.06 -6.55 -22.64
N ILE A 46 -7.23 -6.87 -23.18
CA ILE A 46 -8.41 -6.00 -23.12
C ILE A 46 -9.23 -6.39 -21.90
N SER A 47 -9.64 -5.40 -21.11
CA SER A 47 -10.51 -5.53 -19.96
C SER A 47 -11.98 -5.51 -20.39
N GLU A 48 -12.77 -6.43 -19.84
CA GLU A 48 -14.23 -6.42 -19.97
C GLU A 48 -14.91 -5.64 -18.82
N LYS A 49 -14.14 -5.03 -17.91
CA LYS A 49 -14.62 -4.35 -16.70
C LYS A 49 -14.51 -2.82 -16.77
N GLY A 50 -14.22 -2.27 -17.95
CA GLY A 50 -14.17 -0.83 -18.17
C GLY A 50 -12.80 -0.19 -17.98
N ASN A 51 -11.75 -0.97 -17.74
CA ASN A 51 -10.37 -0.47 -17.67
C ASN A 51 -9.70 -0.34 -19.05
N GLY A 52 -10.45 -0.60 -20.13
CA GLY A 52 -9.94 -0.53 -21.50
C GLY A 52 -8.81 -1.53 -21.77
N VAL A 53 -7.64 -1.07 -22.20
CA VAL A 53 -6.47 -1.94 -22.41
C VAL A 53 -5.60 -1.98 -21.15
N VAL A 54 -5.41 -3.16 -20.58
CA VAL A 54 -4.46 -3.38 -19.48
C VAL A 54 -3.12 -3.82 -20.07
N SER A 55 -2.05 -3.07 -19.80
CA SER A 55 -0.69 -3.41 -20.22
C SER A 55 0.29 -3.38 -19.05
N VAL A 56 1.32 -4.23 -19.11
CA VAL A 56 2.44 -4.22 -18.16
C VAL A 56 3.72 -4.02 -18.93
N ILE A 57 4.43 -2.94 -18.61
CA ILE A 57 5.73 -2.59 -19.19
C ILE A 57 6.85 -2.95 -18.23
N ALA A 58 7.88 -3.57 -18.77
CA ALA A 58 9.10 -3.98 -18.09
C ALA A 58 10.22 -2.98 -18.30
N TYR A 59 10.87 -2.58 -17.20
CA TYR A 59 12.11 -1.79 -17.23
C TYR A 59 13.19 -2.48 -16.38
N PRO A 60 14.47 -2.38 -16.75
CA PRO A 60 15.55 -2.91 -15.91
C PRO A 60 15.63 -2.14 -14.59
N SER A 61 15.95 -2.83 -13.49
CA SER A 61 16.31 -2.18 -12.23
C SER A 61 17.81 -2.23 -12.00
N SER A 62 18.40 -1.12 -11.56
CA SER A 62 19.83 -1.07 -11.21
C SER A 62 20.14 -1.72 -9.86
N ARG A 63 19.10 -2.01 -9.06
CA ARG A 63 19.21 -2.52 -7.69
C ARG A 63 18.46 -3.84 -7.48
N PRO A 64 18.91 -4.69 -6.55
CA PRO A 64 20.26 -4.69 -6.00
C PRO A 64 21.28 -5.01 -7.10
N SER A 65 22.50 -4.48 -6.95
CA SER A 65 23.58 -4.74 -7.91
C SER A 65 23.99 -6.23 -7.89
N ARG A 66 24.58 -6.69 -9.00
CA ARG A 66 24.94 -8.11 -9.20
C ARG A 66 25.80 -8.72 -8.08
N VAL A 67 26.60 -7.91 -7.39
CA VAL A 67 27.44 -8.36 -6.25
C VAL A 67 26.61 -8.87 -5.07
N HIS A 68 25.34 -8.48 -4.97
CA HIS A 68 24.43 -8.91 -3.89
C HIS A 68 23.60 -10.14 -4.26
N TRP A 69 23.52 -10.52 -5.54
CA TRP A 69 22.70 -11.66 -5.99
C TRP A 69 23.11 -13.01 -5.37
N PRO A 70 24.41 -13.31 -5.13
CA PRO A 70 24.79 -14.55 -4.45
C PRO A 70 24.17 -14.71 -3.05
N ARG A 71 23.94 -13.59 -2.34
CA ARG A 71 23.24 -13.61 -1.04
C ARG A 71 21.79 -14.07 -1.21
N THR A 72 21.12 -13.58 -2.25
CA THR A 72 19.74 -13.97 -2.58
C THR A 72 19.66 -15.43 -3.01
N HIS A 73 20.63 -15.92 -3.80
CA HIS A 73 20.71 -17.34 -4.17
C HIS A 73 20.77 -18.23 -2.94
N LYS A 74 21.69 -17.92 -2.01
CA LYS A 74 21.86 -18.67 -0.77
C LYS A 74 20.59 -18.64 0.10
N TRP A 75 19.93 -17.49 0.16
CA TRP A 75 18.67 -17.35 0.89
C TRP A 75 17.54 -18.22 0.30
N LEU A 76 17.39 -18.28 -1.03
CA LEU A 76 16.43 -19.18 -1.68
C LEU A 76 16.77 -20.66 -1.46
N GLN A 77 18.05 -21.03 -1.59
CA GLN A 77 18.54 -22.38 -1.32
C GLN A 77 18.23 -22.82 0.12
N GLN A 78 18.44 -21.94 1.10
CA GLN A 78 18.12 -22.19 2.50
C GLN A 78 16.62 -22.43 2.69
N ARG A 79 15.76 -21.58 2.12
CA ARG A 79 14.30 -21.78 2.19
C ARG A 79 13.85 -23.08 1.54
N TYR A 80 14.43 -23.43 0.40
CA TYR A 80 14.12 -24.69 -0.26
C TYR A 80 14.52 -25.89 0.61
N ALA A 81 15.70 -25.87 1.21
CA ALA A 81 16.17 -26.93 2.10
C ALA A 81 15.32 -27.05 3.38
N GLU A 82 14.80 -25.93 3.92
CA GLU A 82 13.85 -25.94 5.05
C GLU A 82 12.55 -26.70 4.70
N ILE A 83 12.10 -26.61 3.45
CA ILE A 83 10.87 -27.27 2.98
C ILE A 83 11.15 -28.71 2.53
N HIS A 84 12.36 -29.01 2.01
CA HIS A 84 12.79 -30.32 1.49
C HIS A 84 14.11 -30.80 2.14
N PRO A 85 14.08 -31.21 3.41
CA PRO A 85 15.29 -31.61 4.16
C PRO A 85 15.97 -32.87 3.61
N ASP A 86 15.21 -33.78 2.99
CA ASP A 86 15.70 -35.09 2.51
C ASP A 86 16.17 -35.08 1.04
N SER A 87 16.24 -33.90 0.39
CA SER A 87 16.75 -33.82 -0.97
C SER A 87 18.28 -33.71 -0.96
N ASP A 88 18.97 -34.72 -1.50
CA ASP A 88 20.44 -34.78 -1.71
C ASP A 88 21.00 -33.60 -2.52
N ASN A 89 20.12 -32.73 -3.00
CA ASN A 89 20.38 -31.85 -4.10
C ASN A 89 19.64 -30.54 -3.85
N SER A 90 20.05 -29.80 -2.82
CA SER A 90 19.53 -28.47 -2.44
C SER A 90 19.30 -27.64 -3.70
N GLY A 91 18.04 -27.40 -4.06
CA GLY A 91 17.67 -26.77 -5.33
C GLY A 91 18.55 -25.57 -5.61
N GLN A 92 19.35 -25.62 -6.68
CA GLN A 92 20.23 -24.51 -7.04
C GLN A 92 19.39 -23.46 -7.78
N PHE A 93 19.33 -22.26 -7.21
CA PHE A 93 18.58 -21.14 -7.76
C PHE A 93 19.54 -20.11 -8.35
N LYS A 94 19.13 -19.55 -9.48
CA LYS A 94 19.86 -18.47 -10.15
C LYS A 94 18.95 -17.27 -10.38
N VAL A 95 19.30 -16.14 -9.76
CA VAL A 95 18.68 -14.84 -10.05
C VAL A 95 19.16 -14.39 -11.43
N LEU A 96 18.18 -14.10 -12.28
CA LEU A 96 18.41 -13.62 -13.65
C LEU A 96 18.48 -12.10 -13.70
N GLY A 97 17.75 -11.43 -12.80
CA GLY A 97 17.78 -9.98 -12.66
C GLY A 97 16.61 -9.43 -11.86
N TYR A 98 16.60 -8.11 -11.77
CA TYR A 98 15.53 -7.34 -11.16
C TYR A 98 14.98 -6.36 -12.18
N GLN A 99 13.66 -6.20 -12.16
CA GLN A 99 12.96 -5.36 -13.11
C GLN A 99 11.87 -4.56 -12.40
N TRP A 100 11.62 -3.35 -12.89
CA TRP A 100 10.40 -2.63 -12.60
C TRP A 100 9.30 -3.10 -13.55
N ARG A 101 8.09 -3.19 -13.03
CA ARG A 101 6.87 -3.57 -13.75
C ARG A 101 5.84 -2.50 -13.51
N THR A 102 5.42 -1.85 -14.59
CA THR A 102 4.45 -0.75 -14.53
C THR A 102 3.18 -1.17 -15.25
N LEU A 103 2.09 -1.29 -14.50
CA LEU A 103 0.75 -1.58 -15.00
C LEU A 103 0.09 -0.27 -15.43
N ARG A 104 -0.51 -0.30 -16.63
CA ARG A 104 -1.20 0.85 -17.23
C ARG A 104 -2.57 0.46 -17.76
N PHE A 105 -3.47 1.43 -17.77
CA PHE A 105 -4.72 1.39 -18.53
C PHE A 105 -4.60 2.27 -19.77
N ASN A 106 -5.12 1.79 -20.89
CA ASN A 106 -5.12 2.48 -22.19
C ASN A 106 -3.73 2.95 -22.62
N ASP A 107 -2.67 2.26 -22.17
CA ASP A 107 -1.25 2.58 -22.38
C ASP A 107 -0.76 3.92 -21.76
N ASP A 108 -1.69 4.76 -21.26
CA ASP A 108 -1.47 6.10 -20.72
C ASP A 108 -1.57 6.17 -19.19
N THR A 109 -2.67 5.69 -18.61
CA THR A 109 -2.99 5.86 -17.19
C THR A 109 -2.16 4.90 -16.35
N ARG A 110 -1.20 5.43 -15.57
CA ARG A 110 -0.31 4.64 -14.71
C ARG A 110 -1.04 4.23 -13.43
N GLN A 111 -1.29 2.95 -13.28
CA GLN A 111 -2.07 2.41 -12.17
C GLN A 111 -1.19 1.86 -11.05
N SER A 112 -0.10 1.15 -11.39
CA SER A 112 0.76 0.56 -10.37
C SER A 112 2.19 0.35 -10.87
N THR A 113 3.15 0.51 -9.98
CA THR A 113 4.56 0.18 -10.23
C THR A 113 5.06 -0.73 -9.13
N VAL A 114 5.67 -1.85 -9.52
CA VAL A 114 6.26 -2.80 -8.59
C VAL A 114 7.65 -3.21 -9.06
N LYS A 115 8.47 -3.64 -8.10
CA LYS A 115 9.75 -4.26 -8.40
C LYS A 115 9.62 -5.77 -8.31
N ILE A 116 10.22 -6.48 -9.26
CA ILE A 116 10.27 -7.94 -9.26
C ILE A 116 11.69 -8.46 -9.31
N MET A 117 11.87 -9.65 -8.78
CA MET A 117 13.04 -10.49 -9.00
C MET A 117 12.65 -11.64 -9.92
N SER A 118 13.48 -11.91 -10.92
CA SER A 118 13.35 -13.08 -11.80
C SER A 118 14.34 -14.14 -11.36
N VAL A 119 13.86 -15.38 -11.18
CA VAL A 119 14.67 -16.52 -10.75
C VAL A 119 14.32 -17.77 -11.55
N CYS A 120 15.32 -18.60 -11.84
CA CYS A 120 15.13 -19.94 -12.37
C CYS A 120 15.79 -21.00 -11.49
N MET A 121 15.36 -22.25 -11.63
CA MET A 121 16.12 -23.39 -11.13
C MET A 121 17.24 -23.74 -12.11
N GLU A 122 18.45 -23.98 -11.61
CA GLU A 122 19.60 -24.30 -12.49
C GLU A 122 19.43 -25.63 -13.24
N ARG A 123 18.70 -26.59 -12.65
CA ARG A 123 18.42 -27.89 -13.29
C ARG A 123 17.30 -27.83 -14.32
N ASP A 124 16.47 -26.81 -14.24
CA ASP A 124 15.43 -26.53 -15.23
C ASP A 124 15.47 -25.05 -15.61
N PRO A 125 16.40 -24.66 -16.50
CA PRO A 125 16.51 -23.28 -16.95
C PRO A 125 15.26 -22.74 -17.65
N SER A 126 14.32 -23.61 -18.04
CA SER A 126 13.03 -23.21 -18.62
C SER A 126 12.01 -22.78 -17.56
N SER A 127 12.24 -23.13 -16.29
CA SER A 127 11.44 -22.67 -15.16
C SER A 127 11.76 -21.20 -14.83
N LEU A 128 10.83 -20.29 -15.13
CA LEU A 128 10.96 -18.87 -14.81
C LEU A 128 9.92 -18.48 -13.75
N TYR A 129 10.40 -17.97 -12.62
CA TYR A 129 9.55 -17.50 -11.53
C TYR A 129 9.81 -16.02 -11.25
N PHE A 130 8.73 -15.31 -10.93
CA PHE A 130 8.77 -13.91 -10.53
C PHE A 130 8.38 -13.77 -9.08
N MET A 131 9.14 -12.96 -8.35
CA MET A 131 8.84 -12.59 -6.97
C MET A 131 8.84 -11.07 -6.85
N GLN A 132 7.67 -10.50 -6.61
CA GLN A 132 7.54 -9.09 -6.25
C GLN A 132 8.30 -8.77 -4.96
N GLN A 133 9.02 -7.66 -4.94
CA GLN A 133 9.80 -7.21 -3.81
C GLN A 133 8.90 -6.47 -2.80
N ALA A 134 8.38 -7.23 -1.83
CA ALA A 134 7.35 -6.77 -0.89
C ALA A 134 7.66 -5.47 -0.13
N ARG A 135 8.95 -5.21 0.21
CA ARG A 135 9.36 -4.02 0.96
C ARG A 135 9.53 -2.77 0.08
N CYS A 136 9.30 -2.88 -1.21
CA CYS A 136 9.51 -1.80 -2.18
C CYS A 136 8.15 -1.18 -2.56
N LEU A 137 7.85 -0.03 -1.97
CA LEU A 137 6.75 0.83 -2.40
C LEU A 137 7.33 1.92 -3.30
N ALA A 138 7.12 1.84 -4.62
CA ALA A 138 7.64 2.85 -5.54
C ALA A 138 6.80 4.13 -5.52
N VAL A 139 5.49 4.01 -5.75
CA VAL A 139 4.64 5.20 -5.93
C VAL A 139 4.43 5.89 -4.57
N PRO A 140 4.74 7.19 -4.43
CA PRO A 140 4.76 7.88 -3.14
C PRO A 140 3.44 7.87 -2.37
N TYR A 141 2.29 7.82 -3.07
CA TYR A 141 0.99 7.82 -2.41
C TYR A 141 0.81 6.57 -1.54
N LEU A 142 1.40 5.44 -1.90
CA LEU A 142 1.37 4.21 -1.09
C LEU A 142 2.08 4.40 0.25
N LYS A 143 3.24 5.06 0.24
CA LYS A 143 3.96 5.42 1.47
C LYS A 143 3.14 6.39 2.31
N SER A 144 2.40 7.29 1.68
CA SER A 144 1.51 8.22 2.37
C SER A 144 0.32 7.52 3.03
N MET A 145 -0.40 6.67 2.30
CA MET A 145 -1.50 5.90 2.84
C MET A 145 -1.05 5.04 4.03
N VAL A 146 0.05 4.32 3.90
CA VAL A 146 0.61 3.49 4.99
C VAL A 146 1.00 4.34 6.19
N SER A 147 1.73 5.45 5.97
CA SER A 147 2.22 6.31 7.05
C SER A 147 1.08 6.96 7.80
N ALA A 148 0.17 7.61 7.09
CA ALA A 148 -0.95 8.34 7.68
C ALA A 148 -1.97 7.38 8.31
N GLY A 149 -2.29 6.27 7.63
CA GLY A 149 -3.21 5.26 8.12
C GLY A 149 -2.74 4.56 9.40
N LEU A 150 -1.53 3.98 9.37
CA LEU A 150 -1.02 3.23 10.53
C LEU A 150 -0.68 4.13 11.71
N ALA A 151 -0.18 5.36 11.47
CA ALA A 151 0.03 6.33 12.55
C ALA A 151 -1.30 6.75 13.21
N THR A 152 -2.37 6.88 12.42
CA THR A 152 -3.71 7.18 12.93
C THR A 152 -4.24 6.03 13.76
N LEU A 153 -4.18 4.81 13.25
CA LEU A 153 -4.60 3.61 13.97
C LEU A 153 -3.86 3.47 15.31
N ALA A 154 -2.53 3.66 15.31
CA ALA A 154 -1.71 3.64 16.53
C ALA A 154 -2.00 4.82 17.49
N SER A 155 -2.59 5.91 17.00
CA SER A 155 -3.05 7.05 17.82
C SER A 155 -4.43 6.78 18.43
N CYS A 156 -5.25 5.93 17.82
CA CYS A 156 -6.58 5.52 18.31
C CYS A 156 -6.49 4.30 19.27
N ASN A 157 -5.41 4.19 20.09
CA ASN A 157 -5.15 3.12 21.08
C ASN A 157 -5.00 1.68 20.54
N TYR A 158 -4.90 1.47 19.23
CA TYR A 158 -4.62 0.15 18.69
C TYR A 158 -3.18 -0.29 18.97
N ASN A 159 -2.99 -1.52 19.48
CA ASN A 159 -1.66 -2.06 19.76
C ASN A 159 -1.02 -2.64 18.49
N LEU A 160 -0.44 -1.75 17.68
CA LEU A 160 0.21 -2.12 16.42
C LEU A 160 1.42 -3.04 16.61
N GLU A 161 2.20 -2.85 17.68
CA GLU A 161 3.38 -3.69 17.97
C GLU A 161 3.00 -5.17 18.09
N ARG A 162 1.90 -5.47 18.79
CA ARG A 162 1.41 -6.84 18.93
C ARG A 162 0.99 -7.45 17.60
N ALA A 163 0.36 -6.67 16.72
CA ALA A 163 0.03 -7.14 15.37
C ALA A 163 1.29 -7.41 14.53
N VAL A 164 2.29 -6.53 14.62
CA VAL A 164 3.57 -6.69 13.90
C VAL A 164 4.29 -7.96 14.32
N LEU A 165 4.29 -8.27 15.62
CA LEU A 165 4.86 -9.50 16.18
C LEU A 165 3.98 -10.75 15.98
N GLY A 166 2.84 -10.65 15.29
CA GLY A 166 1.92 -11.77 15.10
C GLY A 166 1.18 -12.23 16.35
N LYS A 167 1.22 -11.44 17.44
CA LYS A 167 0.57 -11.75 18.71
C LYS A 167 -0.91 -11.39 18.72
N ASN A 168 -1.33 -10.49 17.84
CA ASN A 168 -2.72 -10.11 17.60
C ASN A 168 -3.00 -10.20 16.10
N VAL A 169 -4.22 -10.61 15.75
CA VAL A 169 -4.69 -10.53 14.36
C VAL A 169 -5.08 -9.10 14.04
N MET A 170 -4.64 -8.60 12.89
CA MET A 170 -5.05 -7.33 12.32
C MET A 170 -5.78 -7.59 11.01
N LYS A 171 -7.06 -7.22 10.92
CA LYS A 171 -7.85 -7.38 9.69
C LYS A 171 -7.75 -6.12 8.85
N ILE A 172 -7.23 -6.29 7.64
CA ILE A 172 -7.00 -5.21 6.67
C ILE A 172 -7.83 -5.51 5.43
N LEU A 173 -8.53 -4.48 4.91
CA LEU A 173 -9.16 -4.52 3.60
C LEU A 173 -8.43 -3.59 2.65
N CYS A 174 -8.04 -4.07 1.47
CA CYS A 174 -7.54 -3.27 0.37
C CYS A 174 -8.53 -3.34 -0.79
N ILE A 175 -9.12 -2.20 -1.17
CA ILE A 175 -9.99 -2.07 -2.33
C ILE A 175 -9.19 -1.43 -3.46
N GLY A 176 -9.12 -2.10 -4.60
CA GLY A 176 -8.19 -1.78 -5.68
C GLY A 176 -6.87 -2.53 -5.46
N HIS A 177 -6.61 -3.53 -6.30
CA HIS A 177 -5.41 -4.36 -6.16
C HIS A 177 -4.24 -3.78 -6.97
N GLY A 178 -4.52 -3.35 -8.20
CA GLY A 178 -3.50 -2.92 -9.14
C GLY A 178 -2.41 -4.00 -9.29
N GLY A 179 -1.16 -3.64 -9.00
CA GLY A 179 -0.02 -4.57 -8.99
C GLY A 179 0.21 -5.30 -7.65
N GLY A 180 -0.61 -5.08 -6.64
CA GLY A 180 -0.54 -5.77 -5.34
C GLY A 180 0.56 -5.29 -4.38
N SER A 181 1.21 -4.16 -4.64
CA SER A 181 2.31 -3.65 -3.79
C SER A 181 1.86 -3.34 -2.36
N LEU A 182 0.74 -2.66 -2.19
CA LEU A 182 0.21 -2.29 -0.87
C LEU A 182 -0.12 -3.52 0.00
N PRO A 183 -0.99 -4.47 -0.44
CA PRO A 183 -1.32 -5.62 0.38
C PRO A 183 -0.08 -6.51 0.64
N LEU A 184 0.80 -6.69 -0.36
CA LEU A 184 2.01 -7.48 -0.15
C LEU A 184 2.96 -6.83 0.86
N PHE A 185 3.13 -5.51 0.78
CA PHE A 185 3.91 -4.75 1.75
C PHE A 185 3.36 -4.95 3.16
N LEU A 186 2.07 -4.69 3.37
CA LEU A 186 1.41 -4.82 4.68
C LEU A 186 1.56 -6.24 5.24
N ALA A 187 1.34 -7.27 4.43
CA ALA A 187 1.52 -8.65 4.88
C ALA A 187 2.98 -8.93 5.25
N SER A 188 3.95 -8.45 4.48
CA SER A 188 5.38 -8.68 4.76
C SER A 188 5.88 -7.98 6.02
N MET A 189 5.23 -6.88 6.41
CA MET A 189 5.65 -6.01 7.50
C MET A 189 4.89 -6.28 8.80
N ILE A 190 3.68 -6.83 8.72
CA ILE A 190 2.81 -7.10 9.87
C ILE A 190 2.50 -8.59 9.87
N GLN A 191 3.16 -9.36 10.75
CA GLN A 191 3.04 -10.81 10.78
C GLN A 191 1.61 -11.27 11.11
N GLY A 192 0.90 -10.54 11.97
CA GLY A 192 -0.49 -10.81 12.36
C GLY A 192 -1.54 -10.28 11.37
N ALA A 193 -1.14 -9.66 10.26
CA ALA A 193 -2.10 -9.14 9.30
C ALA A 193 -2.79 -10.26 8.53
N VAL A 194 -4.12 -10.17 8.44
CA VAL A 194 -5.00 -10.90 7.52
C VAL A 194 -5.56 -9.87 6.54
N ILE A 195 -5.25 -10.04 5.26
CA ILE A 195 -5.52 -9.01 4.24
C ILE A 195 -6.50 -9.54 3.22
N HIS A 196 -7.69 -8.95 3.22
CA HIS A 196 -8.65 -9.11 2.14
C HIS A 196 -8.36 -8.05 1.07
N ILE A 197 -8.31 -8.48 -0.19
CA ILE A 197 -8.01 -7.63 -1.33
C ILE A 197 -9.16 -7.79 -2.31
N VAL A 198 -9.69 -6.69 -2.82
CA VAL A 198 -10.80 -6.69 -3.77
C VAL A 198 -10.36 -6.01 -5.05
N GLU A 199 -10.45 -6.76 -6.14
CA GLU A 199 -10.18 -6.29 -7.51
C GLU A 199 -11.36 -6.65 -8.39
N ILE A 200 -11.86 -5.68 -9.15
CA ILE A 200 -13.02 -5.90 -10.03
C ILE A 200 -12.61 -6.58 -11.34
N ASP A 201 -11.37 -6.37 -11.77
CA ASP A 201 -10.89 -6.77 -13.09
C ASP A 201 -10.00 -8.03 -13.06
N PRO A 202 -10.47 -9.17 -13.60
CA PRO A 202 -9.66 -10.38 -13.67
C PRO A 202 -8.39 -10.22 -14.51
N VAL A 203 -8.36 -9.27 -15.47
CA VAL A 203 -7.16 -8.98 -16.26
C VAL A 203 -6.09 -8.32 -15.39
N VAL A 204 -6.48 -7.45 -14.47
CA VAL A 204 -5.57 -6.82 -13.50
C VAL A 204 -5.03 -7.88 -12.53
N ILE A 205 -5.88 -8.77 -12.03
CA ILE A 205 -5.46 -9.91 -11.20
C ILE A 205 -4.43 -10.77 -11.94
N SER A 206 -4.75 -11.18 -13.17
CA SER A 206 -3.87 -11.97 -14.03
C SER A 206 -2.52 -11.27 -14.26
N ALA A 207 -2.56 -9.97 -14.59
CA ALA A 207 -1.36 -9.16 -14.79
C ALA A 207 -0.48 -9.11 -13.53
N SER A 208 -1.10 -8.89 -12.37
CA SER A 208 -0.38 -8.82 -11.10
C SER A 208 0.37 -10.12 -10.77
N ILE A 209 -0.22 -11.27 -11.07
CA ILE A 209 0.35 -12.58 -10.78
C ILE A 209 1.42 -12.93 -11.80
N HIS A 210 1.07 -12.90 -13.09
CA HIS A 210 1.91 -13.46 -14.14
C HIS A 210 3.02 -12.52 -14.62
N ALA A 211 2.76 -11.21 -14.65
CA ALA A 211 3.74 -10.24 -15.12
C ALA A 211 4.45 -9.49 -13.98
N MET A 212 3.78 -9.35 -12.83
CA MET A 212 4.25 -8.53 -11.71
C MET A 212 4.65 -9.35 -10.46
N GLY A 213 4.52 -10.67 -10.51
CA GLY A 213 5.05 -11.58 -9.50
C GLY A 213 4.34 -11.50 -8.14
N PHE A 214 3.05 -11.13 -8.12
CA PHE A 214 2.21 -11.24 -6.94
C PHE A 214 1.90 -12.72 -6.63
N PRO A 215 1.75 -13.14 -5.36
CA PRO A 215 1.58 -14.55 -5.01
C PRO A 215 0.29 -15.16 -5.57
N SER A 216 0.38 -16.18 -6.41
CA SER A 216 -0.81 -16.81 -7.03
C SER A 216 -1.69 -17.57 -6.01
N GLY A 217 -1.10 -18.10 -4.94
CA GLY A 217 -1.84 -18.78 -3.85
C GLY A 217 -2.77 -17.88 -3.03
N SER A 218 -2.79 -16.57 -3.31
CA SER A 218 -3.68 -15.60 -2.66
C SER A 218 -5.08 -15.55 -3.26
N VAL A 219 -5.27 -16.03 -4.50
CA VAL A 219 -6.53 -15.88 -5.24
C VAL A 219 -7.65 -16.71 -4.62
N MET A 220 -8.79 -16.07 -4.43
CA MET A 220 -10.01 -16.63 -3.89
C MET A 220 -11.02 -16.88 -5.01
N THR A 221 -11.71 -18.00 -4.90
CA THR A 221 -12.88 -18.30 -5.74
C THR A 221 -14.13 -17.58 -5.22
N SER A 222 -15.17 -17.51 -6.03
CA SER A 222 -16.46 -16.94 -5.64
C SER A 222 -17.12 -17.67 -4.47
N SER A 223 -16.78 -18.93 -4.20
CA SER A 223 -17.25 -19.69 -3.04
C SER A 223 -16.45 -19.44 -1.76
N GLY A 224 -15.45 -18.55 -1.80
CA GLY A 224 -14.66 -18.16 -0.63
C GLY A 224 -13.55 -19.15 -0.26
N VAL A 225 -13.21 -20.10 -1.15
CA VAL A 225 -12.03 -20.97 -0.99
C VAL A 225 -10.90 -20.52 -1.90
N ARG A 226 -9.65 -20.88 -1.57
CA ARG A 226 -8.50 -20.58 -2.43
C ARG A 226 -8.64 -21.28 -3.78
N ALA A 227 -8.38 -20.56 -4.87
CA ALA A 227 -8.37 -21.10 -6.22
C ALA A 227 -7.30 -22.20 -6.37
N VAL A 228 -6.19 -22.05 -5.65
CA VAL A 228 -5.14 -23.06 -5.52
C VAL A 228 -5.21 -23.63 -4.11
N SER A 229 -5.66 -24.89 -3.99
CA SER A 229 -5.91 -25.54 -2.68
C SER A 229 -4.64 -25.90 -1.91
N LYS A 230 -3.53 -26.13 -2.61
CA LYS A 230 -2.20 -26.32 -2.03
C LYS A 230 -1.20 -25.47 -2.80
N PRO A 231 -0.46 -24.57 -2.15
CA PRO A 231 0.56 -23.78 -2.83
C PRO A 231 1.58 -24.72 -3.45
N ASP A 232 2.00 -24.41 -4.68
CA ASP A 232 3.12 -25.12 -5.26
C ASP A 232 4.39 -24.88 -4.42
N LEU A 233 5.36 -25.78 -4.56
CA LEU A 233 6.62 -25.71 -3.83
C LEU A 233 7.30 -24.34 -3.99
N MET A 234 7.23 -23.75 -5.19
CA MET A 234 7.90 -22.48 -5.43
C MET A 234 7.21 -21.30 -4.77
N ASN A 235 5.88 -21.31 -4.69
CA ASN A 235 5.14 -20.36 -3.90
C ASN A 235 5.57 -20.40 -2.42
N GLU A 236 5.80 -21.58 -1.86
CA GLU A 236 6.31 -21.69 -0.49
C GLU A 236 7.73 -21.13 -0.35
N VAL A 237 8.63 -21.47 -1.27
CA VAL A 237 10.01 -20.98 -1.27
C VAL A 237 10.05 -19.44 -1.37
N LEU A 238 9.26 -18.86 -2.28
CA LEU A 238 9.26 -17.41 -2.51
C LEU A 238 8.58 -16.65 -1.38
N TRP A 239 7.46 -17.15 -0.85
CA TRP A 239 6.60 -16.36 0.03
C TRP A 239 6.64 -16.77 1.50
N LYS A 240 7.08 -17.98 1.85
CA LYS A 240 7.21 -18.47 3.24
C LYS A 240 5.98 -18.11 4.11
N GLY A 241 4.80 -18.56 3.69
CA GLY A 241 3.53 -18.31 4.39
C GLY A 241 2.94 -16.89 4.26
N ILE A 242 3.61 -15.91 3.62
CA ILE A 242 2.99 -14.58 3.39
C ILE A 242 1.70 -14.70 2.57
N HIS A 243 1.72 -15.55 1.54
CA HIS A 243 0.59 -15.76 0.63
C HIS A 243 -0.64 -16.35 1.33
N GLU A 244 -0.46 -17.05 2.46
CA GLU A 244 -1.56 -17.62 3.26
C GLU A 244 -2.37 -16.56 4.02
N ARG A 245 -1.83 -15.34 4.13
CA ARG A 245 -2.49 -14.20 4.79
C ARG A 245 -3.08 -13.20 3.81
N LEU A 246 -2.91 -13.45 2.52
CA LEU A 246 -3.46 -12.68 1.42
C LEU A 246 -4.67 -13.43 0.84
N PHE A 247 -5.76 -12.71 0.63
CA PHE A 247 -7.03 -13.22 0.11
C PHE A 247 -7.53 -12.26 -0.96
N LEU A 248 -7.18 -12.53 -2.21
CA LEU A 248 -7.52 -11.71 -3.38
C LEU A 248 -8.82 -12.19 -4.02
N TYR A 249 -9.85 -11.37 -3.93
CA TYR A 249 -11.18 -11.64 -4.48
C TYR A 249 -11.37 -10.87 -5.79
N GLU A 250 -11.80 -11.59 -6.83
CA GLU A 250 -12.43 -10.97 -7.98
C GLU A 250 -13.85 -10.54 -7.59
N SER A 251 -14.03 -9.26 -7.26
CA SER A 251 -15.34 -8.75 -6.84
C SER A 251 -15.45 -7.25 -7.04
N ASP A 252 -16.68 -6.80 -7.19
CA ASP A 252 -17.01 -5.40 -6.99
C ASP A 252 -16.91 -5.03 -5.50
N ALA A 253 -16.36 -3.86 -5.19
CA ALA A 253 -16.14 -3.42 -3.81
C ALA A 253 -17.45 -3.24 -3.01
N GLU A 254 -18.52 -2.75 -3.64
CA GLU A 254 -19.84 -2.65 -3.02
C GLU A 254 -20.42 -4.03 -2.73
N ASN A 255 -20.36 -4.92 -3.70
CA ASN A 255 -20.83 -6.29 -3.50
C ASN A 255 -20.03 -7.01 -2.39
N PHE A 256 -18.71 -6.85 -2.36
CA PHE A 256 -17.88 -7.47 -1.34
C PHE A 256 -18.21 -6.96 0.07
N ILE A 257 -18.29 -5.64 0.26
CA ILE A 257 -18.52 -5.06 1.59
C ILE A 257 -19.93 -5.35 2.13
N LEU A 258 -20.92 -5.47 1.24
CA LEU A 258 -22.30 -5.82 1.62
C LEU A 258 -22.43 -7.27 2.10
N ASN A 259 -21.61 -8.18 1.57
CA ASN A 259 -21.70 -9.61 1.86
C ASN A 259 -20.69 -10.10 2.91
N THR A 260 -19.68 -9.29 3.25
CA THR A 260 -18.71 -9.65 4.28
C THR A 260 -19.28 -9.45 5.68
N THR A 261 -18.94 -10.36 6.60
CA THR A 261 -19.25 -10.21 8.04
C THR A 261 -18.00 -9.80 8.84
N ASN A 262 -16.93 -9.41 8.14
CA ASN A 262 -15.66 -9.06 8.78
C ASN A 262 -15.67 -7.61 9.23
N LEU A 263 -15.29 -7.43 10.50
CA LEU A 263 -14.93 -6.14 11.05
C LEU A 263 -13.43 -5.87 10.80
N TYR A 264 -13.11 -4.72 10.21
CA TYR A 264 -11.75 -4.33 9.81
C TYR A 264 -11.16 -3.29 10.75
N ASP A 265 -9.88 -3.46 11.08
CA ASP A 265 -9.12 -2.47 11.86
C ASP A 265 -8.70 -1.29 10.98
N ILE A 266 -8.38 -1.57 9.72
CA ILE A 266 -8.05 -0.55 8.74
C ILE A 266 -8.48 -0.96 7.32
N VAL A 267 -8.97 0.02 6.55
CA VAL A 267 -9.37 -0.14 5.16
C VAL A 267 -8.59 0.83 4.31
N PHE A 268 -7.98 0.35 3.23
CA PHE A 268 -7.33 1.14 2.19
C PHE A 268 -8.17 1.09 0.91
N ILE A 269 -8.40 2.25 0.30
CA ILE A 269 -9.17 2.38 -0.94
C ILE A 269 -8.29 3.11 -1.96
N ASP A 270 -7.94 2.40 -3.02
CA ASP A 270 -7.13 2.84 -4.15
C ASP A 270 -7.71 2.29 -5.45
N ALA A 271 -8.95 2.70 -5.76
CA ALA A 271 -9.73 2.14 -6.85
C ALA A 271 -10.22 3.23 -7.80
N TYR A 272 -9.66 3.25 -9.01
CA TYR A 272 -10.01 4.15 -10.10
C TYR A 272 -10.48 3.32 -11.30
N ASP A 273 -11.30 3.90 -12.16
CA ASP A 273 -11.67 3.28 -13.43
C ASP A 273 -10.62 3.54 -14.53
N GLY A 274 -10.88 3.04 -15.75
CA GLY A 274 -10.01 3.22 -16.91
C GLY A 274 -9.73 4.67 -17.30
N GLU A 275 -10.59 5.60 -16.87
CA GLU A 275 -10.52 7.04 -17.17
C GLU A 275 -9.93 7.84 -16.00
N ASP A 276 -9.33 7.17 -15.02
CA ASP A 276 -8.73 7.79 -13.84
C ASP A 276 -9.75 8.51 -12.93
N ILE A 277 -11.01 8.04 -12.92
CA ILE A 277 -12.08 8.61 -12.11
C ILE A 277 -12.31 7.75 -10.87
N PHE A 278 -12.36 8.38 -9.69
CA PHE A 278 -12.77 7.71 -8.46
C PHE A 278 -14.30 7.48 -8.47
N PRO A 279 -14.78 6.22 -8.57
CA PRO A 279 -16.17 5.94 -8.90
C PRO A 279 -17.16 6.47 -7.86
N ARG A 280 -18.22 7.17 -8.32
CA ARG A 280 -19.23 7.78 -7.43
C ARG A 280 -19.85 6.81 -6.42
N LYS A 281 -20.08 5.56 -6.82
CA LYS A 281 -20.61 4.52 -5.91
C LYS A 281 -19.74 4.28 -4.67
N LEU A 282 -18.44 4.61 -4.71
CA LEU A 282 -17.52 4.41 -3.60
C LEU A 282 -17.46 5.60 -2.62
N TRP A 283 -18.13 6.71 -2.92
CA TRP A 283 -18.06 7.90 -2.06
C TRP A 283 -19.37 8.66 -1.92
N ASP A 284 -20.41 8.34 -2.69
CA ASP A 284 -21.72 8.96 -2.49
C ASP A 284 -22.22 8.66 -1.06
N PRO A 285 -22.61 9.69 -0.27
CA PRO A 285 -23.08 9.51 1.12
C PRO A 285 -24.26 8.55 1.26
N HIS A 286 -25.06 8.38 0.21
CA HIS A 286 -26.23 7.52 0.19
C HIS A 286 -25.96 6.18 -0.51
N SER A 287 -24.73 5.92 -0.95
CA SER A 287 -24.36 4.64 -1.55
C SER A 287 -24.51 3.49 -0.55
N PRO A 288 -24.97 2.31 -1.00
CA PRO A 288 -24.91 1.08 -0.20
C PRO A 288 -23.48 0.78 0.28
N PHE A 289 -22.47 1.00 -0.57
CA PHE A 289 -21.06 0.80 -0.22
C PHE A 289 -20.65 1.59 1.03
N LEU A 290 -20.77 2.91 1.03
CA LEU A 290 -20.20 3.74 2.10
C LEU A 290 -20.93 3.50 3.43
N ASN A 291 -22.24 3.26 3.38
CA ASN A 291 -23.04 2.87 4.54
C ASN A 291 -22.61 1.50 5.10
N ALA A 292 -22.42 0.50 4.23
CA ALA A 292 -21.95 -0.82 4.65
C ALA A 292 -20.53 -0.76 5.20
N LEU A 293 -19.63 0.01 4.59
CA LEU A 293 -18.28 0.25 5.08
C LEU A 293 -18.29 0.80 6.51
N GLY A 294 -19.20 1.74 6.80
CA GLY A 294 -19.40 2.26 8.16
C GLY A 294 -19.75 1.18 9.19
N ASN A 295 -20.38 0.07 8.79
CA ASN A 295 -20.69 -1.03 9.71
C ASN A 295 -19.56 -2.08 9.80
N GLN A 296 -18.68 -2.14 8.80
CA GLN A 296 -17.59 -3.11 8.73
C GLN A 296 -16.24 -2.56 9.20
N VAL A 297 -16.18 -1.32 9.68
CA VAL A 297 -14.97 -0.72 10.26
C VAL A 297 -15.07 -0.70 11.79
N HIS A 298 -14.01 -1.12 12.48
CA HIS A 298 -14.02 -1.31 13.94
C HIS A 298 -14.45 -0.04 14.68
N PRO A 299 -15.43 -0.10 15.60
CA PRO A 299 -16.02 1.10 16.19
C PRO A 299 -15.04 1.91 17.05
N GLU A 300 -14.05 1.27 17.66
CA GLU A 300 -13.14 1.93 18.62
C GLU A 300 -11.87 2.52 18.02
N HIS A 301 -11.39 1.98 16.90
CA HIS A 301 -10.09 2.36 16.31
C HIS A 301 -10.07 2.25 14.79
N GLY A 302 -11.18 1.82 14.19
CA GLY A 302 -11.26 1.54 12.78
C GLY A 302 -10.93 2.79 11.96
N THR A 303 -10.02 2.59 11.01
CA THR A 303 -9.46 3.68 10.19
C THR A 303 -9.71 3.38 8.71
N VAL A 304 -10.14 4.38 7.95
CA VAL A 304 -10.28 4.28 6.49
C VAL A 304 -9.31 5.26 5.85
N VAL A 305 -8.58 4.80 4.83
CA VAL A 305 -7.58 5.57 4.10
C VAL A 305 -7.91 5.51 2.61
N VAL A 306 -8.05 6.66 1.97
CA VAL A 306 -8.46 6.77 0.56
C VAL A 306 -7.39 7.55 -0.20
N ASN A 307 -6.91 6.99 -1.31
CA ASN A 307 -6.07 7.72 -2.27
C ASN A 307 -6.97 8.59 -3.14
N LEU A 308 -6.70 9.90 -3.21
CA LEU A 308 -7.46 10.87 -3.99
C LEU A 308 -6.53 11.61 -4.96
N HIS A 309 -6.85 11.60 -6.26
CA HIS A 309 -6.18 12.44 -7.25
C HIS A 309 -6.61 13.89 -7.03
N ALA A 310 -5.65 14.81 -6.96
CA ALA A 310 -5.91 16.23 -6.75
C ALA A 310 -6.62 16.80 -7.98
N ASP A 311 -7.74 17.47 -7.74
CA ASP A 311 -8.68 18.00 -8.74
C ASP A 311 -8.63 19.52 -8.83
N SER A 312 -7.51 20.15 -8.46
CA SER A 312 -7.43 21.61 -8.38
C SER A 312 -7.90 22.24 -9.69
N ASP A 313 -9.04 22.93 -9.64
CA ASP A 313 -9.66 23.64 -10.76
C ASP A 313 -8.58 24.47 -11.46
N ILE A 314 -8.08 24.00 -12.61
CA ILE A 314 -7.19 24.80 -13.46
C ILE A 314 -8.09 25.87 -14.08
N MET A 315 -8.30 26.97 -13.36
CA MET A 315 -8.62 28.23 -14.01
C MET A 315 -7.42 28.56 -14.89
N SER A 316 -7.62 28.36 -16.20
CA SER A 316 -6.69 28.79 -17.22
C SER A 316 -6.56 30.30 -17.14
N ASP A 317 -5.56 30.79 -16.39
CA ASP A 317 -4.95 32.07 -16.70
C ASP A 317 -3.51 32.12 -16.19
N GLY A 318 -2.61 32.16 -17.17
CA GLY A 318 -1.30 32.80 -17.14
C GLY A 318 -0.44 32.70 -15.87
N SER A 319 0.61 31.89 -15.98
CA SER A 319 1.85 31.97 -15.18
C SER A 319 1.74 31.64 -13.69
N VAL A 320 1.97 30.38 -13.35
CA VAL A 320 2.23 29.99 -11.96
C VAL A 320 3.53 29.18 -11.88
N SER A 321 4.47 29.69 -11.08
CA SER A 321 5.81 29.14 -10.86
C SER A 321 5.78 27.71 -10.33
N SER A 322 6.77 26.89 -10.72
CA SER A 322 6.92 25.46 -10.39
C SER A 322 6.87 25.14 -8.88
N VAL A 323 7.04 26.16 -8.02
CA VAL A 323 6.98 26.06 -6.56
C VAL A 323 5.54 25.96 -6.02
N LEU A 324 4.52 26.44 -6.75
CA LEU A 324 3.12 26.46 -6.31
C LEU A 324 2.35 25.17 -6.61
N TYR A 325 2.83 24.30 -7.50
CA TYR A 325 2.26 22.96 -7.71
C TYR A 325 2.29 22.10 -6.43
N GLN A 326 3.16 22.45 -5.48
CA GLN A 326 3.30 21.74 -4.21
C GLN A 326 2.23 22.09 -3.16
N ILE A 327 1.37 23.08 -3.44
CA ILE A 327 0.35 23.64 -2.53
C ILE A 327 -0.97 23.84 -3.29
N LEU A 328 -1.35 22.92 -4.18
CA LEU A 328 -2.65 23.03 -4.82
C LEU A 328 -3.74 22.71 -3.78
N PRO A 329 -4.70 23.62 -3.53
CA PRO A 329 -5.82 23.35 -2.64
C PRO A 329 -6.68 22.22 -3.21
N MET A 330 -7.33 21.45 -2.33
CA MET A 330 -8.35 20.49 -2.73
C MET A 330 -9.44 21.21 -3.51
N GLY A 331 -9.76 20.73 -4.70
CA GLY A 331 -10.88 21.21 -5.48
C GLY A 331 -12.22 20.78 -4.86
N LYS A 332 -13.31 21.24 -5.47
CA LYS A 332 -14.67 21.00 -4.94
C LYS A 332 -15.02 19.52 -4.90
N TYR A 333 -14.53 18.73 -5.86
CA TYR A 333 -14.84 17.31 -5.93
C TYR A 333 -14.13 16.55 -4.81
N VAL A 334 -12.82 16.72 -4.64
CA VAL A 334 -12.06 16.08 -3.55
C VAL A 334 -12.58 16.50 -2.18
N SER A 335 -12.93 17.78 -1.98
CA SER A 335 -13.57 18.24 -0.74
C SER A 335 -14.91 17.56 -0.47
N GLY A 336 -15.74 17.37 -1.51
CA GLY A 336 -17.00 16.64 -1.42
C GLY A 336 -16.83 15.18 -1.02
N VAL A 337 -15.86 14.50 -1.60
CA VAL A 337 -15.49 13.11 -1.24
C VAL A 337 -15.06 13.04 0.23
N CYS A 338 -14.18 13.94 0.67
CA CYS A 338 -13.71 13.95 2.06
C CYS A 338 -14.85 14.17 3.06
N ARG A 339 -15.76 15.10 2.77
CA ARG A 339 -16.93 15.33 3.62
C ARG A 339 -17.85 14.11 3.66
N ALA A 340 -18.12 13.47 2.52
CA ALA A 340 -18.95 12.28 2.48
C ALA A 340 -18.43 11.15 3.38
N TYR A 341 -17.13 10.85 3.29
CA TYR A 341 -16.49 9.85 4.14
C TYR A 341 -16.53 10.22 5.62
N LYS A 342 -16.25 11.50 5.95
CA LYS A 342 -16.33 11.99 7.33
C LYS A 342 -17.74 11.84 7.88
N ASP A 343 -18.74 12.37 7.18
CA ASP A 343 -20.13 12.43 7.62
C ASP A 343 -20.70 11.04 7.86
N VAL A 344 -20.42 10.08 6.97
CA VAL A 344 -20.94 8.71 7.09
C VAL A 344 -20.17 7.88 8.12
N LEU A 345 -18.84 7.93 8.13
CA LEU A 345 -18.03 7.03 8.98
C LEU A 345 -17.85 7.55 10.41
N VAL A 346 -17.77 8.87 10.60
CA VAL A 346 -17.68 9.47 11.94
C VAL A 346 -19.07 9.73 12.50
N ASN A 347 -19.99 10.23 11.67
CA ASN A 347 -21.34 10.62 12.09
C ASN A 347 -21.27 11.59 13.31
N ASN A 348 -22.22 11.52 14.24
CA ASN A 348 -22.19 12.25 15.52
C ASN A 348 -21.19 11.66 16.55
N GLY A 349 -20.24 10.84 16.10
CA GLY A 349 -19.21 10.23 16.94
C GLY A 349 -18.06 11.17 17.28
N SER A 350 -17.11 10.68 18.07
CA SER A 350 -15.92 11.45 18.46
C SER A 350 -14.76 11.34 17.45
N GLY A 351 -14.96 10.67 16.32
CA GLY A 351 -13.94 10.47 15.29
C GLY A 351 -13.47 11.76 14.61
N PHE A 352 -12.49 11.62 13.73
CA PHE A 352 -11.95 12.73 12.97
C PHE A 352 -11.50 12.28 11.59
N ALA A 353 -11.45 13.25 10.67
CA ALA A 353 -10.97 13.06 9.32
C ALA A 353 -9.94 14.14 8.98
N PHE A 354 -8.92 13.78 8.23
CA PHE A 354 -7.90 14.70 7.75
C PHE A 354 -7.37 14.26 6.39
N ASN A 355 -6.75 15.19 5.70
CA ASN A 355 -6.08 14.94 4.43
C ASN A 355 -4.60 15.34 4.54
N VAL A 356 -3.74 14.63 3.81
CA VAL A 356 -2.32 14.95 3.63
C VAL A 356 -1.97 14.92 2.15
N SER A 357 -1.21 15.90 1.70
CA SER A 357 -0.74 15.94 0.32
C SER A 357 0.45 15.02 0.14
N VAL A 358 0.42 14.24 -0.93
CA VAL A 358 1.52 13.34 -1.27
C VAL A 358 2.62 14.14 -1.98
N PRO A 359 3.90 13.94 -1.65
CA PRO A 359 4.97 14.61 -2.38
C PRO A 359 5.16 14.01 -3.79
N TRP A 360 5.68 14.81 -4.71
CA TRP A 360 6.05 14.49 -6.11
C TRP A 360 4.95 14.05 -7.07
N VAL A 361 3.79 13.62 -6.56
CA VAL A 361 2.60 13.27 -7.34
C VAL A 361 1.42 14.15 -6.92
N CYS A 362 0.45 14.31 -7.81
CA CYS A 362 -0.78 15.06 -7.54
C CYS A 362 -1.81 14.22 -6.80
N ASN A 363 -1.41 13.57 -5.70
CA ASN A 363 -2.28 12.74 -4.88
C ASN A 363 -2.44 13.36 -3.48
N SER A 364 -3.53 13.01 -2.82
CA SER A 364 -3.71 13.22 -1.39
C SER A 364 -4.21 11.93 -0.73
N SER A 365 -3.84 11.72 0.53
CA SER A 365 -4.38 10.62 1.35
C SER A 365 -5.39 11.18 2.35
N LEU A 366 -6.67 10.89 2.11
CA LEU A 366 -7.74 11.10 3.09
C LEU A 366 -7.67 9.98 4.12
N VAL A 367 -7.71 10.35 5.40
CA VAL A 367 -7.79 9.41 6.52
C VAL A 367 -8.98 9.76 7.39
N VAL A 368 -9.78 8.76 7.75
CA VAL A 368 -10.94 8.88 8.66
C VAL A 368 -10.81 7.84 9.77
N CYS A 369 -10.64 8.27 11.04
CA CYS A 369 -10.71 7.39 12.22
C CYS A 369 -12.09 7.54 12.86
N ARG A 370 -12.74 6.42 13.18
CA ARG A 370 -14.08 6.40 13.80
C ARG A 370 -14.13 6.95 15.22
N SER A 371 -13.01 6.93 15.93
CA SER A 371 -12.93 7.31 17.33
C SER A 371 -11.69 8.16 17.57
N SER A 372 -11.87 9.26 18.29
CA SER A 372 -10.74 10.02 18.80
C SER A 372 -10.27 9.36 20.10
N GLY A 373 -9.30 8.46 20.00
CA GLY A 373 -8.46 8.08 21.15
C GLY A 373 -7.69 9.26 21.76
N ILE A 374 -7.75 10.43 21.11
CA ILE A 374 -7.22 11.72 21.54
C ILE A 374 -8.26 12.36 22.47
N SER A 375 -7.87 12.60 23.72
CA SER A 375 -8.74 13.04 24.83
C SER A 375 -9.66 14.22 24.47
N SER A 376 -10.91 14.11 24.93
CA SER A 376 -12.11 14.92 24.66
C SER A 376 -12.03 16.42 24.96
N GLY A 377 -11.17 17.15 24.26
CA GLY A 377 -11.31 18.59 23.99
C GLY A 377 -11.60 18.82 22.51
N SER A 378 -11.98 20.03 22.11
CA SER A 378 -12.13 20.39 20.69
C SER A 378 -10.91 19.86 19.91
N LEU A 379 -11.14 19.02 18.89
CA LEU A 379 -10.09 18.44 18.04
C LEU A 379 -9.27 19.56 17.40
N HIS A 380 -8.19 19.93 18.08
CA HIS A 380 -7.32 21.00 17.60
C HIS A 380 -6.36 20.40 16.58
N ARG A 381 -6.28 21.00 15.40
CA ARG A 381 -5.39 20.60 14.30
C ARG A 381 -3.99 20.21 14.78
N ASP A 382 -3.38 21.06 15.61
CA ASP A 382 -2.02 20.84 16.10
C ASP A 382 -1.92 19.67 17.08
N LEU A 383 -2.97 19.37 17.86
CA LEU A 383 -2.98 18.22 18.77
C LEU A 383 -3.01 16.91 17.97
N VAL A 384 -3.89 16.83 16.96
CA VAL A 384 -3.98 15.67 16.07
C VAL A 384 -2.66 15.48 15.33
N LEU A 385 -2.13 16.53 14.71
CA LEU A 385 -0.87 16.46 13.98
C LEU A 385 0.28 16.02 14.90
N ASN A 386 0.46 16.65 16.07
CA ASN A 386 1.55 16.28 16.99
C ASN A 386 1.44 14.83 17.47
N THR A 387 0.22 14.32 17.69
CA THR A 387 -0.01 12.91 18.05
C THR A 387 0.42 11.99 16.92
N LEU A 388 0.00 12.27 15.68
CA LEU A 388 0.39 11.51 14.49
C LEU A 388 1.91 11.53 14.28
N LEU A 389 2.56 12.69 14.45
CA LEU A 389 4.02 12.82 14.34
C LEU A 389 4.77 12.03 15.42
N SER A 390 4.23 11.95 16.65
CA SER A 390 4.80 11.11 17.70
C SER A 390 4.70 9.63 17.33
N LYS A 391 3.57 9.20 16.77
CA LYS A 391 3.34 7.80 16.35
C LYS A 391 4.07 7.42 15.08
N SER A 392 4.40 8.38 14.21
CA SER A 392 5.16 8.10 12.98
C SER A 392 6.57 7.57 13.29
N LEU A 393 7.24 8.10 14.30
CA LEU A 393 8.57 7.62 14.70
C LEU A 393 8.51 6.22 15.32
N GLU A 394 7.47 5.94 16.11
CA GLU A 394 7.22 4.62 16.67
C GLU A 394 6.98 3.59 15.54
N LEU A 395 6.16 3.95 14.56
CA LEU A 395 5.86 3.16 13.37
C LEU A 395 7.12 2.83 12.55
N GLU A 396 7.95 3.84 12.26
CA GLU A 396 9.23 3.66 11.56
C GLU A 396 10.12 2.63 12.25
N ASN A 397 10.15 2.65 13.58
CA ASN A 397 10.96 1.74 14.39
C ASN A 397 10.40 0.32 14.44
N ILE A 398 9.10 0.17 14.70
CA ILE A 398 8.44 -1.14 14.86
C ILE A 398 8.46 -1.90 13.53
N LEU A 399 8.18 -1.21 12.42
CA LEU A 399 8.17 -1.82 11.09
C LEU A 399 9.56 -1.87 10.45
N ASN A 400 10.53 -1.11 10.97
CA ASN A 400 11.85 -0.91 10.34
C ASN A 400 11.70 -0.41 8.88
N LEU A 401 10.97 0.70 8.72
CA LEU A 401 10.66 1.27 7.41
C LEU A 401 11.91 1.84 6.72
N PRO A 402 12.02 1.71 5.38
CA PRO A 402 13.13 2.31 4.64
C PRO A 402 12.92 3.82 4.37
N PHE A 403 11.70 4.34 4.59
CA PHE A 403 11.33 5.74 4.38
C PHE A 403 10.85 6.42 5.66
N SER A 404 10.82 7.76 5.62
CA SER A 404 10.36 8.62 6.72
C SER A 404 8.85 8.82 6.66
N CYS A 405 8.10 8.38 7.67
CA CYS A 405 6.66 8.60 7.76
C CYS A 405 6.34 10.08 8.00
N LEU A 406 7.23 10.82 8.66
CA LEU A 406 7.09 12.24 8.95
C LEU A 406 6.81 13.08 7.68
N GLU A 407 7.50 12.75 6.58
CA GLU A 407 7.38 13.47 5.31
C GLU A 407 5.99 13.33 4.68
N TYR A 408 5.34 12.19 4.91
CA TYR A 408 4.04 11.87 4.36
C TYR A 408 2.86 12.23 5.26
N ILE A 409 3.10 12.64 6.50
CA ILE A 409 2.06 13.06 7.46
C ILE A 409 2.00 14.59 7.58
N LYS A 410 3.15 15.27 7.57
CA LYS A 410 3.21 16.72 7.80
C LYS A 410 2.74 17.53 6.60
N ARG A 411 2.98 17.02 5.39
CA ARG A 411 2.80 17.78 4.14
C ARG A 411 1.32 18.00 3.84
N GLY A 412 0.93 19.27 3.69
CA GLY A 412 -0.45 19.62 3.34
C GLY A 412 -1.50 19.19 4.37
N PHE A 413 -1.11 18.93 5.63
CA PHE A 413 -2.04 18.46 6.65
C PHE A 413 -3.18 19.44 6.89
N ALA A 414 -4.40 18.98 6.63
CA ALA A 414 -5.65 19.70 6.84
C ALA A 414 -6.69 18.78 7.49
N LEU A 415 -7.36 19.26 8.54
CA LEU A 415 -8.55 18.57 9.04
C LEU A 415 -9.69 18.74 8.04
N VAL A 416 -10.55 17.74 7.93
CA VAL A 416 -11.78 17.83 7.15
C VAL A 416 -12.86 18.37 8.07
N ASP A 417 -13.49 19.47 7.67
CA ASP A 417 -14.57 20.16 8.39
C ASP A 417 -15.95 19.58 8.10
#